data_AF-A0A7Y7CXU6-F1
#
_entry.id   AF-A0A7Y7CXU6-F1
#
_cell.length_a   1.000
_cell.length_b   1.000
_cell.length_c   1.000
_cell.angle_alpha   90.00
_cell.angle_beta   90.00
_cell.angle_gamma   90.00
#
_symmetry.space_group_name_H-M   'P 1'
#
loop_
_entity.id
_entity.type
_entity.pdbx_description
1 polymer ?
#
loop_
_entity_poly.entity_id
_entity_poly.type
_entity_poly.pdbx_seq_one_letter_code
_entity_poly.pdbx_strand_id
1 'polypeptide(L)'
;MADQDKPLLIKRYASRRLYNTETSDYVTLEDIAGFIREGREVQIVDLKTGDDLTRQYLLQIIAEHESRGENVLPVNVLNDLVRSYMVPGGGVMPQFLQTSFDMLRESQSKMMENMSAMNPMSKMPGFEAMKAQQEAFLKAMTGGFGAAGWTGGAEEEKSDSSGEDLDDIKKQLAALQEKLSKMK
;
A
#
# COMPACT_ATOMS: atom_id res chain seq x y z
N MET A 1 -17.49 0.23 -12.43
CA MET A 1 -17.57 0.73 -11.05
C MET A 1 -18.94 0.33 -10.51
N ALA A 2 -19.09 -0.85 -9.91
CA ALA A 2 -20.40 -1.31 -9.40
C ALA A 2 -20.37 -2.42 -8.32
N ASP A 3 -19.21 -2.73 -7.71
CA ASP A 3 -19.12 -3.77 -6.66
C ASP A 3 -18.26 -3.36 -5.44
N GLN A 4 -17.87 -2.08 -5.34
CA GLN A 4 -16.97 -1.60 -4.27
C GLN A 4 -17.65 -1.36 -2.92
N ASP A 5 -18.99 -1.35 -2.85
CA ASP A 5 -19.72 -1.02 -1.62
C ASP A 5 -20.16 -2.24 -0.80
N LYS A 6 -20.02 -3.46 -1.35
CA LYS A 6 -20.41 -4.67 -0.61
C LYS A 6 -19.21 -5.23 0.16
N PRO A 7 -19.31 -5.41 1.48
CA PRO A 7 -18.23 -6.01 2.25
C PRO A 7 -17.98 -7.45 1.77
N LEU A 8 -16.71 -7.81 1.69
CA LEU A 8 -16.25 -9.16 1.37
C LEU A 8 -16.75 -10.11 2.46
N LEU A 9 -17.70 -10.98 2.11
CA LEU A 9 -18.27 -11.91 3.05
C LEU A 9 -17.40 -13.15 3.16
N ILE A 10 -16.89 -13.39 4.37
CA ILE A 10 -16.13 -14.56 4.76
C ILE A 10 -16.98 -15.44 5.66
N LYS A 11 -17.08 -16.72 5.32
CA LYS A 11 -17.83 -17.70 6.11
C LYS A 11 -16.87 -18.55 6.92
N ARG A 12 -17.07 -18.57 8.24
CA ARG A 12 -16.37 -19.49 9.13
C ARG A 12 -17.12 -20.82 9.20
N TYR A 13 -16.39 -21.90 8.96
CA TYR A 13 -16.88 -23.25 9.20
C TYR A 13 -16.33 -23.77 10.54
N ALA A 14 -16.93 -24.84 11.04
CA ALA A 14 -16.65 -25.39 12.36
C ALA A 14 -15.17 -25.72 12.63
N SER A 15 -14.37 -25.95 11.58
CA SER A 15 -12.96 -26.36 11.67
C SER A 15 -11.96 -25.20 11.75
N ARG A 16 -12.40 -23.99 12.16
CA ARG A 16 -11.61 -22.72 12.14
C ARG A 16 -11.25 -22.21 10.74
N ARG A 17 -11.63 -22.93 9.68
CA ARG A 17 -11.39 -22.54 8.30
C ARG A 17 -12.33 -21.41 7.89
N LEU A 18 -11.76 -20.42 7.21
CA LEU A 18 -12.45 -19.26 6.65
C LEU A 18 -12.56 -19.44 5.14
N TYR A 19 -13.73 -19.14 4.59
CA TYR A 19 -14.00 -19.23 3.16
C TYR A 19 -14.43 -17.89 2.62
N ASN A 20 -13.82 -17.50 1.52
CA ASN A 20 -14.25 -16.35 0.76
C ASN A 20 -15.45 -16.72 -0.13
N THR A 21 -16.52 -15.93 -0.06
CA THR A 21 -17.74 -16.18 -0.85
C THR A 21 -17.65 -15.68 -2.29
N GLU A 22 -16.70 -14.81 -2.62
CA GLU A 22 -16.48 -14.32 -3.98
C GLU A 22 -15.61 -15.28 -4.79
N THR A 23 -14.48 -15.71 -4.22
CA THR A 23 -13.52 -16.62 -4.86
C THR A 23 -13.80 -18.10 -4.60
N SER A 24 -14.70 -18.41 -3.65
CA SER A 24 -15.09 -19.78 -3.27
C SER A 24 -13.92 -20.66 -2.79
N ASP A 25 -12.89 -20.04 -2.21
CA ASP A 25 -11.68 -20.70 -1.73
C ASP A 25 -11.45 -20.45 -0.23
N TYR A 26 -10.49 -21.20 0.31
CA TYR A 26 -10.05 -21.05 1.69
C TYR A 26 -9.10 -19.87 1.80
N VAL A 27 -9.33 -19.03 2.81
CA VAL A 27 -8.48 -17.88 3.12
C VAL A 27 -7.93 -17.96 4.54
N THR A 28 -6.75 -17.41 4.73
CA THR A 28 -6.10 -17.24 6.03
C THR A 28 -6.39 -15.86 6.62
N LEU A 29 -5.98 -15.63 7.87
CA LEU A 29 -6.05 -14.30 8.47
C LEU A 29 -5.12 -13.29 7.79
N GLU A 30 -4.03 -13.76 7.22
CA GLU A 30 -3.08 -12.93 6.47
C GLU A 30 -3.69 -12.45 5.16
N ASP A 31 -4.42 -13.31 4.45
CA ASP A 31 -5.15 -12.93 3.24
C ASP A 31 -6.23 -11.89 3.55
N ILE A 32 -6.96 -12.08 4.66
CA ILE A 32 -7.98 -11.12 5.12
C ILE A 32 -7.35 -9.77 5.45
N ALA A 33 -6.20 -9.76 6.13
CA ALA A 33 -5.45 -8.54 6.39
C ALA A 33 -5.01 -7.86 5.08
N GLY A 34 -4.63 -8.65 4.07
CA GLY A 34 -4.35 -8.18 2.70
C GLY A 34 -5.53 -7.44 2.08
N PHE A 35 -6.72 -8.05 2.08
CA PHE A 35 -7.94 -7.42 1.54
C PHE A 35 -8.27 -6.11 2.25
N ILE A 36 -8.14 -6.06 3.58
CA ILE A 36 -8.38 -4.82 4.36
C ILE A 36 -7.36 -3.74 4.00
N ARG A 37 -6.08 -4.11 3.79
CA ARG A 37 -5.02 -3.19 3.36
C ARG A 37 -5.28 -2.62 1.96
N GLU A 38 -5.90 -3.39 1.08
CA GLU A 38 -6.37 -2.94 -0.24
C GLU A 38 -7.60 -2.02 -0.16
N GLY A 39 -8.15 -1.81 1.05
CA GLY A 39 -9.29 -0.93 1.29
C GLY A 39 -10.65 -1.62 1.19
N ARG A 40 -10.69 -2.96 1.11
CA ARG A 40 -11.95 -3.72 1.12
C ARG A 40 -12.46 -3.87 2.55
N GLU A 41 -13.74 -3.62 2.76
CA GLU A 41 -14.41 -3.99 4.00
C GLU A 41 -14.65 -5.50 4.03
N VAL A 42 -14.50 -6.12 5.19
CA VAL A 42 -14.65 -7.57 5.38
C VAL A 42 -15.69 -7.84 6.47
N GLN A 43 -16.60 -8.78 6.21
CA GLN A 43 -17.54 -9.29 7.19
C GLN A 43 -17.34 -10.79 7.38
N ILE A 44 -17.20 -11.24 8.62
CA ILE A 44 -16.94 -12.64 8.96
C ILE A 44 -18.12 -13.19 9.74
N VAL A 45 -18.78 -14.21 9.20
CA VAL A 45 -19.99 -14.80 9.79
C VAL A 45 -19.79 -16.30 10.05
N ASP A 46 -20.21 -16.78 11.22
CA ASP A 46 -20.25 -18.22 11.50
C ASP A 46 -21.38 -18.89 10.72
N LEU A 47 -21.08 -19.92 9.93
CA LEU A 47 -22.09 -20.62 9.15
C LEU A 47 -23.10 -21.40 10.00
N LYS A 48 -22.68 -21.87 11.18
CA LYS A 48 -23.54 -22.69 12.05
C LYS A 48 -24.48 -21.83 12.88
N THR A 49 -23.98 -20.75 13.47
CA THR A 49 -24.75 -19.92 14.41
C THR A 49 -25.31 -18.66 13.75
N GLY A 50 -24.72 -18.22 12.63
CA GLY A 50 -25.04 -16.94 12.01
C GLY A 50 -24.43 -15.74 12.74
N ASP A 51 -23.58 -15.97 13.75
CA ASP A 51 -22.99 -14.91 14.54
C ASP A 51 -21.98 -14.09 13.71
N ASP A 52 -22.01 -12.78 13.90
CA ASP A 52 -20.99 -11.88 13.35
C ASP A 52 -19.72 -11.97 14.21
N LEU A 53 -18.68 -12.57 13.63
CA LEU A 53 -17.38 -12.77 14.24
C LEU A 53 -16.35 -11.73 13.77
N THR A 54 -16.77 -10.73 12.98
CA THR A 54 -15.88 -9.73 12.36
C THR A 54 -14.99 -9.07 13.41
N ARG A 55 -15.58 -8.57 14.51
CA ARG A 55 -14.82 -7.93 15.60
C ARG A 55 -13.77 -8.85 16.21
N GLN A 56 -14.13 -10.10 16.47
CA GLN A 56 -13.23 -11.07 17.09
C GLN A 56 -12.02 -11.33 16.21
N TYR A 57 -12.24 -11.53 14.91
CA TYR A 57 -11.17 -11.82 13.96
C TYR A 57 -10.32 -10.60 13.63
N LEU A 58 -10.89 -9.40 13.57
CA LEU A 58 -10.10 -8.17 13.43
C LEU A 58 -9.12 -7.98 14.60
N LEU A 59 -9.58 -8.23 15.83
CA LEU A 59 -8.70 -8.21 17.01
C LEU A 59 -7.61 -9.28 16.93
N GLN A 60 -7.95 -10.48 16.44
CA GLN A 60 -6.96 -11.54 16.25
C GLN A 60 -5.90 -11.15 15.21
N ILE A 61 -6.29 -10.56 14.08
CA ILE A 61 -5.38 -10.08 13.05
C ILE A 61 -4.40 -9.05 13.63
N ILE A 62 -4.91 -8.07 14.39
CA ILE A 62 -4.08 -7.05 15.05
C ILE A 62 -3.08 -7.70 16.01
N ALA A 63 -3.53 -8.64 16.84
CA ALA A 63 -2.66 -9.34 17.80
C ALA A 63 -1.57 -10.18 17.11
N GLU A 64 -1.91 -10.88 16.03
CA GLU A 64 -0.94 -11.66 15.25
C GLU A 64 0.11 -10.76 14.60
N HIS A 65 -0.28 -9.59 14.08
CA HIS A 65 0.63 -8.62 13.48
C HIS A 65 1.59 -8.01 14.51
N GLU A 66 1.08 -7.61 15.67
CA GLU A 66 1.90 -7.08 16.78
C GLU A 66 2.90 -8.13 17.28
N SER A 67 2.50 -9.41 17.35
CA SER A 67 3.39 -10.50 17.80
C SER A 67 4.60 -10.74 16.88
N ARG A 68 4.53 -10.33 15.60
CA ARG A 68 5.62 -10.45 14.62
C ARG A 68 6.66 -9.33 14.75
N GLY A 69 6.50 -8.40 15.70
CA GLY A 69 7.47 -7.35 16.03
C GLY A 69 7.26 -6.03 15.29
N GLU A 70 6.20 -5.92 14.48
CA GLU A 70 5.74 -4.65 13.90
C GLU A 70 4.86 -3.93 14.92
N ASN A 71 5.45 -3.51 16.04
CA ASN A 71 4.72 -2.90 17.15
C ASN A 71 4.20 -1.52 16.76
N VAL A 72 2.99 -1.47 16.19
CA VAL A 72 2.34 -0.21 15.79
C VAL A 72 1.60 0.40 16.99
N LEU A 73 1.21 -0.42 17.97
CA LEU A 73 0.41 0.02 19.12
C LEU A 73 1.24 0.14 20.41
N PRO A 74 1.43 1.36 20.94
CA PRO A 74 2.12 1.55 22.20
C PRO A 74 1.43 0.83 23.37
N VAL A 75 2.22 0.23 24.28
CA VAL A 75 1.72 -0.54 25.44
C VAL A 75 0.79 0.27 26.34
N ASN A 76 1.00 1.59 26.47
CA ASN A 76 0.09 2.48 27.20
C ASN A 76 -1.30 2.53 26.56
N VAL A 77 -1.39 2.59 25.22
CA VAL A 77 -2.68 2.60 24.49
C VAL A 77 -3.42 1.28 24.72
N LEU A 78 -2.72 0.15 24.69
CA LEU A 78 -3.32 -1.17 24.98
C LEU A 78 -3.86 -1.25 26.41
N ASN A 79 -3.11 -0.74 27.39
CA ASN A 79 -3.56 -0.68 28.78
C ASN A 79 -4.80 0.20 28.94
N ASP A 80 -4.82 1.37 28.30
CA ASP A 80 -5.96 2.29 28.36
C ASP A 80 -7.19 1.72 27.66
N LEU A 81 -7.00 1.00 26.54
CA LEU A 81 -8.07 0.25 25.87
C LEU A 81 -8.67 -0.78 26.83
N VAL A 82 -7.87 -1.67 27.43
CA VAL A 82 -8.36 -2.69 28.37
C VAL A 82 -9.07 -2.05 29.57
N ARG A 83 -8.50 -1.00 30.16
CA ARG A 83 -9.13 -0.26 31.28
C ARG A 83 -10.47 0.33 30.86
N SER A 84 -10.57 0.91 29.67
CA SER A 84 -11.82 1.51 29.18
C SER A 84 -12.97 0.50 29.01
N TYR A 85 -12.65 -0.76 28.70
CA TYR A 85 -13.62 -1.85 28.63
C TYR A 85 -14.01 -2.42 30.00
N MET A 86 -13.13 -2.32 30.99
CA MET A 86 -13.37 -2.85 32.35
C MET A 86 -14.10 -1.87 33.27
N VAL A 87 -14.18 -0.58 32.91
CA VAL A 87 -14.94 0.41 33.67
C VAL A 87 -16.40 0.40 33.19
N PRO A 88 -17.38 0.06 34.07
CA PRO A 88 -18.79 0.09 33.70
C PRO A 88 -19.22 1.54 33.39
N GLY A 89 -19.75 1.77 32.19
CA GLY A 89 -20.21 3.10 31.76
C GLY A 89 -19.68 3.58 30.40
N GLY A 90 -18.79 2.82 29.76
CA GLY A 90 -18.28 3.13 28.42
C GLY A 90 -17.35 4.34 28.44
N GLY A 91 -16.05 4.10 28.60
CA GLY A 91 -15.06 5.17 28.50
C GLY A 91 -15.17 5.92 27.17
N VAL A 92 -14.78 7.20 27.12
CA VAL A 92 -14.80 8.03 25.91
C VAL A 92 -13.75 7.56 24.87
N MET A 93 -12.86 6.66 25.27
CA MET A 93 -11.70 6.22 24.48
C MET A 93 -12.06 5.55 23.15
N PRO A 94 -13.02 4.60 23.05
CA PRO A 94 -13.35 3.97 21.77
C PRO A 94 -13.88 4.99 20.74
N GLN A 95 -14.72 5.93 21.18
CA GLN A 95 -15.27 6.98 20.32
C GLN A 95 -14.18 7.98 19.89
N PHE A 96 -13.29 8.34 20.82
CA PHE A 96 -12.16 9.23 20.54
C PHE A 96 -11.19 8.62 19.53
N LEU A 97 -10.85 7.33 19.66
CA LEU A 97 -10.00 6.63 18.72
C LEU A 97 -10.63 6.54 17.34
N GLN A 98 -11.91 6.17 17.25
CA GLN A 98 -12.63 6.15 15.98
C GLN A 98 -12.58 7.53 15.29
N THR A 99 -12.94 8.59 16.02
CA THR A 99 -12.93 9.96 15.50
C THR A 99 -11.52 10.38 15.07
N SER A 100 -10.49 10.04 15.85
CA SER A 100 -9.11 10.38 15.53
C SER A 100 -8.59 9.66 14.28
N PHE A 101 -8.94 8.38 14.11
CA PHE A 101 -8.60 7.62 12.91
C PHE A 101 -9.35 8.12 11.67
N ASP A 102 -10.63 8.47 11.81
CA ASP A 102 -11.42 9.06 10.72
C ASP A 102 -10.82 10.40 10.27
N MET A 103 -10.47 11.27 11.22
CA MET A 103 -9.77 12.54 10.93
C MET A 103 -8.40 12.32 10.28
N LEU A 104 -7.63 11.33 10.73
CA LEU A 104 -6.33 11.01 10.13
C LEU A 104 -6.49 10.53 8.68
N ARG A 105 -7.43 9.62 8.42
CA ARG A 105 -7.75 9.12 7.07
C ARG A 105 -8.19 10.25 6.15
N GLU A 106 -9.07 11.13 6.63
CA GLU A 106 -9.53 12.29 5.87
C GLU A 106 -8.41 13.30 5.62
N SER A 107 -7.52 13.53 6.60
CA SER A 107 -6.38 14.44 6.46
C SER A 107 -5.35 13.96 5.44
N GLN A 108 -5.06 12.65 5.36
CA GLN A 108 -4.18 12.09 4.34
C GLN A 108 -4.79 12.22 2.94
N SER A 109 -6.09 11.91 2.82
CA SER A 109 -6.83 12.09 1.57
C SER A 109 -6.76 13.56 1.11
N LYS A 110 -7.07 14.51 2.00
CA LYS A 110 -6.98 15.95 1.74
C LYS A 110 -5.56 16.42 1.46
N MET A 111 -4.54 15.86 2.11
CA MET A 111 -3.14 16.21 1.85
C MET A 111 -2.70 15.73 0.47
N MET A 112 -3.05 14.50 0.05
CA MET A 112 -2.80 14.04 -1.31
C MET A 112 -3.55 14.88 -2.35
N GLU A 113 -4.82 15.20 -2.08
CA GLU A 113 -5.64 16.03 -2.96
C GLU A 113 -5.09 17.45 -3.06
N ASN A 114 -4.70 18.06 -1.93
CA ASN A 114 -4.09 19.38 -1.88
C ASN A 114 -2.69 19.39 -2.48
N MET A 115 -1.88 18.34 -2.34
CA MET A 115 -0.55 18.24 -2.95
C MET A 115 -0.65 18.03 -4.46
N SER A 116 -1.65 17.29 -4.93
CA SER A 116 -2.04 17.22 -6.35
C SER A 116 -2.51 18.59 -6.89
N ALA A 117 -3.27 19.33 -6.08
CA ALA A 117 -3.80 20.65 -6.41
C ALA A 117 -2.79 21.80 -6.27
N MET A 118 -1.76 21.64 -5.42
CA MET A 118 -0.66 22.58 -5.14
C MET A 118 0.60 22.27 -5.94
N ASN A 119 0.69 21.15 -6.67
CA ASN A 119 1.75 20.95 -7.66
C ASN A 119 1.60 22.02 -8.75
N PRO A 120 2.40 23.10 -8.75
CA PRO A 120 2.18 24.25 -9.62
C PRO A 120 2.44 23.92 -11.10
N MET A 121 2.99 22.73 -11.35
CA MET A 121 3.23 22.17 -12.68
C MET A 121 1.95 21.57 -13.30
N SER A 122 1.01 21.02 -12.53
CA SER A 122 -0.18 20.35 -13.08
C SER A 122 -1.25 21.33 -13.59
N LYS A 123 -1.24 22.58 -13.09
CA LYS A 123 -2.17 23.65 -13.48
C LYS A 123 -1.54 24.71 -14.40
N MET A 124 -0.30 24.53 -14.84
CA MET A 124 0.28 25.44 -15.85
C MET A 124 -0.42 25.21 -17.19
N PRO A 125 -1.05 26.24 -17.79
CA PRO A 125 -1.67 26.11 -19.11
C PRO A 125 -0.59 25.70 -20.12
N GLY A 126 -0.71 24.49 -20.68
CA GLY A 126 0.28 23.89 -21.57
C GLY A 126 0.99 22.64 -21.03
N PHE A 127 0.86 22.30 -19.74
CA PHE A 127 1.45 21.07 -19.18
C PHE A 127 0.78 19.79 -19.71
N GLU A 128 -0.54 19.83 -19.90
CA GLU A 128 -1.28 18.73 -20.52
C GLU A 128 -0.89 18.51 -21.99
N ALA A 129 -0.64 19.60 -22.73
CA ALA A 129 -0.12 19.55 -24.10
C ALA A 129 1.34 19.05 -24.15
N MET A 130 2.18 19.45 -23.20
CA MET A 130 3.57 18.98 -23.08
C MET A 130 3.63 17.51 -22.67
N LYS A 131 2.74 17.05 -21.77
CA LYS A 131 2.62 15.63 -21.39
C LYS A 131 2.13 14.78 -22.56
N ALA A 132 1.11 15.23 -23.29
CA ALA A 132 0.65 14.56 -24.51
C ALA A 132 1.76 14.50 -25.58
N GLN A 133 2.56 15.56 -25.71
CA GLN A 133 3.73 15.59 -26.60
C GLN A 133 4.85 14.65 -26.13
N GLN A 134 5.12 14.57 -24.81
CA GLN A 134 6.08 13.63 -24.23
C GLN A 134 5.64 12.18 -24.42
N GLU A 135 4.38 11.85 -24.16
CA GLU A 135 3.84 10.51 -24.37
C GLU A 135 3.86 10.12 -25.86
N ALA A 136 3.52 11.05 -26.76
CA ALA A 136 3.61 10.82 -28.20
C ALA A 136 5.07 10.63 -28.66
N PHE A 137 6.01 11.40 -28.12
CA PHE A 137 7.44 11.25 -28.40
C PHE A 137 8.00 9.93 -27.86
N LEU A 138 7.70 9.59 -26.60
CA LEU A 138 8.07 8.31 -25.98
C LEU A 138 7.48 7.14 -26.75
N LYS A 139 6.20 7.21 -27.14
CA LYS A 139 5.53 6.18 -27.95
C LYS A 139 6.11 6.08 -29.36
N ALA A 140 6.55 7.17 -29.96
CA ALA A 140 7.25 7.15 -31.24
C ALA A 140 8.67 6.56 -31.12
N MET A 141 9.37 6.84 -30.01
CA MET A 141 10.73 6.37 -29.75
C MET A 141 10.76 4.89 -29.33
N THR A 142 9.81 4.47 -28.49
CA THR A 142 9.65 3.06 -28.06
C THR A 142 8.88 2.23 -29.09
N GLY A 143 7.97 2.83 -29.85
CA GLY A 143 7.31 2.21 -30.99
C GLY A 143 8.26 1.96 -32.17
N GLY A 144 9.37 2.70 -32.25
CA GLY A 144 10.47 2.45 -33.21
C GLY A 144 11.45 1.35 -32.78
N PHE A 145 11.44 0.95 -31.50
CA PHE A 145 12.33 -0.10 -30.95
C PHE A 145 11.61 -1.43 -30.67
N GLY A 146 10.26 -1.45 -30.76
CA GLY A 146 9.43 -2.60 -30.42
C GLY A 146 9.03 -3.52 -31.60
N ALA A 147 9.48 -3.27 -32.83
CA ALA A 147 9.02 -4.01 -34.02
C ALA A 147 10.13 -4.61 -34.90
N ALA A 148 11.42 -4.46 -34.57
CA ALA A 148 12.50 -5.10 -35.30
C ALA A 148 13.67 -5.41 -34.36
N GLY A 149 13.73 -6.64 -33.84
CA GLY A 149 14.94 -7.09 -33.16
C GLY A 149 14.87 -8.36 -32.31
N TRP A 150 13.68 -8.85 -31.92
CA TRP A 150 13.58 -10.08 -31.11
C TRP A 150 13.04 -11.27 -31.91
N THR A 151 13.87 -11.79 -32.82
CA THR A 151 13.75 -13.17 -33.33
C THR A 151 15.15 -13.75 -33.40
N GLY A 152 15.40 -14.82 -32.64
CA GLY A 152 16.75 -15.27 -32.29
C GLY A 152 17.47 -16.17 -33.30
N GLY A 153 18.71 -16.52 -32.93
CA GLY A 153 19.49 -17.64 -33.45
C GLY A 153 20.98 -17.34 -33.67
N ALA A 154 21.84 -17.88 -32.77
CA ALA A 154 23.30 -18.13 -32.82
C ALA A 154 24.24 -16.97 -33.20
N GLU A 155 25.40 -16.70 -32.61
CA GLU A 155 26.41 -17.54 -31.93
C GLU A 155 27.29 -16.60 -31.06
N GLU A 156 28.22 -17.17 -30.31
CA GLU A 156 29.05 -16.62 -29.22
C GLU A 156 29.74 -15.25 -29.43
N GLU A 157 29.78 -14.42 -28.37
CA GLU A 157 31.03 -13.84 -27.83
C GLU A 157 30.84 -13.28 -26.41
N LYS A 158 31.78 -13.62 -25.52
CA LYS A 158 31.83 -13.23 -24.11
C LYS A 158 32.69 -11.97 -23.94
N SER A 159 32.36 -11.18 -22.91
CA SER A 159 33.19 -10.16 -22.21
C SER A 159 33.40 -8.85 -22.97
N ASP A 160 33.43 -7.64 -22.41
CA ASP A 160 33.57 -7.14 -21.05
C ASP A 160 33.24 -5.62 -21.14
N SER A 161 32.23 -5.09 -20.44
CA SER A 161 32.04 -3.61 -20.43
C SER A 161 31.30 -3.04 -19.22
N SER A 162 31.02 -3.82 -18.17
CA SER A 162 30.31 -3.32 -16.98
C SER A 162 31.21 -2.52 -16.00
N GLY A 163 32.49 -2.31 -16.35
CA GLY A 163 33.47 -1.59 -15.52
C GLY A 163 33.57 -0.08 -15.78
N GLU A 164 33.43 0.35 -17.03
CA GLU A 164 33.65 1.76 -17.42
C GLU A 164 32.54 2.70 -16.89
N ASP A 165 31.28 2.25 -16.94
CA ASP A 165 30.13 3.05 -16.45
C ASP A 165 30.21 3.34 -14.94
N LEU A 166 30.70 2.38 -14.14
CA LEU A 166 30.85 2.56 -12.69
C LEU A 166 31.98 3.53 -12.33
N ASP A 167 33.06 3.52 -13.09
CA ASP A 167 34.20 4.40 -12.83
C ASP A 167 33.93 5.84 -13.25
N ASP A 168 33.12 6.04 -14.29
CA ASP A 168 32.66 7.38 -14.67
C ASP A 168 31.64 7.96 -13.68
N ILE A 169 30.76 7.13 -13.11
CA ILE A 169 29.88 7.53 -12.00
C ILE A 169 30.70 7.96 -10.77
N LYS A 170 31.74 7.20 -10.41
CA LYS A 170 32.63 7.56 -9.28
C LYS A 170 33.36 8.88 -9.51
N LYS A 171 33.87 9.14 -10.72
CA LYS A 171 34.53 10.41 -11.06
C LYS A 171 33.58 11.60 -10.94
N GLN A 172 32.34 11.45 -11.39
CA GLN A 172 31.34 12.51 -11.27
C GLN A 172 30.98 12.81 -9.80
N LEU A 173 30.89 11.78 -8.97
CA LEU A 173 30.62 11.92 -7.53
C LEU A 173 31.77 12.63 -6.80
N ALA A 174 33.02 12.28 -7.14
CA ALA A 174 34.20 12.93 -6.58
C ALA A 174 34.28 14.42 -6.98
N ALA A 175 33.99 14.75 -8.25
CA ALA A 175 33.96 16.14 -8.72
C ALA A 175 32.88 16.98 -8.03
N LEU A 176 31.74 16.38 -7.67
CA LEU A 176 30.68 17.01 -6.90
C LEU A 176 31.09 17.26 -5.44
N GLN A 177 31.73 16.29 -4.80
CA GLN A 177 32.25 16.45 -3.43
C GLN A 177 33.32 17.55 -3.34
N GLU A 178 34.22 17.62 -4.33
CA GLU A 178 35.27 18.65 -4.35
C GLU A 178 34.66 20.06 -4.51
N LYS A 179 33.65 20.23 -5.36
CA LYS A 179 32.93 21.51 -5.49
C LYS A 179 32.23 21.93 -4.19
N LEU A 180 31.62 20.98 -3.48
CA LEU A 180 30.98 21.25 -2.18
C LEU A 180 32.00 21.63 -1.11
N SER A 181 33.20 21.05 -1.13
CA SER A 181 34.26 21.38 -0.17
C SER A 181 34.86 22.78 -0.38
N LYS A 182 34.83 23.31 -1.61
CA LYS A 182 35.30 24.66 -1.95
C LYS A 182 34.27 25.77 -1.67
N MET A 183 33.05 25.41 -1.26
CA MET A 183 31.99 26.35 -0.85
C MET A 183 31.81 26.46 0.67
N LYS A 184 32.76 25.94 1.47
CA LYS A 184 32.92 26.24 2.89
C LYS A 184 34.14 27.14 3.09
#